data_AF-A0AAD4LRW3-F1
#
_entry.id   AF-A0AAD4LRW3-F1
#
_cell.length_a   1.000
_cell.length_b   1.000
_cell.length_c   1.000
_cell.angle_alpha   90.00
_cell.angle_beta   90.00
_cell.angle_gamma   90.00
#
_symmetry.space_group_name_H-M   'P 1'
#
loop_
_entity.id
_entity.type
_entity.pdbx_description
1 polymer ?
#
loop_
_entity_poly.entity_id
_entity_poly.type
_entity_poly.pdbx_seq_one_letter_code
_entity_poly.pdbx_strand_id
1 'polypeptide(L)'
;MRWSAPLHYVGTVGNHPPDNCLFPGTDGWDGKLRGNVLDAIQNVTSILADFAASMSASTRGTFADKRASEVLKFLIHFVGDMHQPLHLTGRDRGVNSVKVSFDGRNMNLHSVWAAAQVAGSPRPTRGSHAPPRHPTLVHSSCSRPHGPTQPEAQAHNRTKPNR
;
A
#
# COMPACT_ATOMS: atom_id res chain seq x y z
N MET A 1 2.05 -18.12 7.38
CA MET A 1 1.79 -18.85 8.65
C MET A 1 0.75 -18.05 9.44
N ARG A 2 -0.06 -18.66 10.33
CA ARG A 2 -1.14 -17.90 11.02
C ARG A 2 -0.61 -16.69 11.81
N TRP A 3 0.58 -16.81 12.40
CA TRP A 3 1.18 -15.74 13.20
C TRP A 3 1.57 -14.50 12.39
N SER A 4 1.89 -14.64 11.10
CA SER A 4 2.35 -13.55 10.25
C SER A 4 1.23 -12.81 9.55
N ALA A 5 -0.01 -13.31 9.60
CA ALA A 5 -1.16 -12.74 8.90
C ALA A 5 -1.38 -11.23 9.13
N PRO A 6 -1.29 -10.67 10.36
CA PRO A 6 -1.50 -9.24 10.56
C PRO A 6 -0.33 -8.37 10.05
N LEU A 7 0.82 -8.97 9.72
CA LEU A 7 2.00 -8.26 9.24
C LEU A 7 1.92 -7.84 7.77
N HIS A 8 0.82 -8.16 7.08
CA HIS A 8 0.66 -7.91 5.64
C HIS A 8 -0.13 -6.62 5.33
N TYR A 9 -0.65 -5.91 6.33
CA TYR A 9 -1.53 -4.75 6.12
C TYR A 9 -1.43 -3.72 7.26
N VAL A 10 -1.98 -2.53 7.04
CA VAL A 10 -2.33 -1.53 8.05
C VAL A 10 -3.83 -1.27 7.98
N GLY A 11 -4.54 -1.61 9.06
CA GLY A 11 -5.98 -1.36 9.18
C GLY A 11 -6.28 0.05 9.67
N THR A 12 -6.09 1.08 8.85
CA THR A 12 -6.35 2.49 9.24
C THR A 12 -7.81 2.70 9.70
N VAL A 13 -8.00 3.43 10.80
CA VAL A 13 -9.30 3.72 11.43
C VAL A 13 -9.74 5.14 11.09
N GLY A 14 -11.02 5.28 10.76
CA GLY A 14 -11.60 6.56 10.34
C GLY A 14 -11.23 7.00 8.92
N ASN A 15 -10.47 6.17 8.18
CA ASN A 15 -10.29 6.34 6.74
C ASN A 15 -11.56 5.88 5.99
N HIS A 16 -11.99 6.59 4.95
CA HIS A 16 -13.14 6.18 4.13
C HIS A 16 -12.96 6.53 2.65
N PRO A 17 -12.08 5.84 1.90
CA PRO A 17 -11.88 6.11 0.48
C PRO A 17 -13.16 5.81 -0.31
N PRO A 18 -13.61 6.65 -1.26
CA PRO A 18 -12.85 7.74 -1.87
C PRO A 18 -12.99 9.11 -1.17
N ASP A 19 -13.79 9.20 -0.11
CA ASP A 19 -14.15 10.46 0.55
C ASP A 19 -12.96 11.08 1.29
N ASN A 20 -12.21 10.25 2.02
CA ASN A 20 -10.95 10.63 2.63
C ASN A 20 -9.97 9.46 2.63
N CYS A 21 -8.69 9.80 2.58
CA CYS A 21 -7.60 8.85 2.72
C CYS A 21 -6.56 9.43 3.65
N LEU A 22 -6.73 9.08 4.92
CA LEU A 22 -5.84 9.52 5.97
C LEU A 22 -4.97 8.34 6.37
N PHE A 23 -3.67 8.59 6.48
CA PHE A 23 -2.72 7.68 7.07
C PHE A 23 -2.07 8.38 8.28
N PRO A 24 -2.11 7.80 9.48
CA PRO A 24 -2.64 6.47 9.81
C PRO A 24 -4.18 6.39 9.87
N GLY A 25 -4.90 7.50 9.72
CA GLY A 25 -6.34 7.60 9.97
C GLY A 25 -6.61 8.70 11.02
N THR A 26 -7.87 9.07 11.24
CA THR A 26 -8.21 10.02 12.33
C THR A 26 -7.94 9.42 13.71
N ASP A 27 -8.10 8.11 13.82
CA ASP A 27 -8.02 7.38 15.09
C ASP A 27 -6.82 6.40 15.11
N GLY A 28 -5.85 6.60 14.21
CA GLY A 28 -4.72 5.69 14.03
C GLY A 28 -5.11 4.42 13.28
N TRP A 29 -4.53 3.28 13.63
CA TRP A 29 -4.81 1.98 13.00
C TRP A 29 -5.33 0.96 14.01
N ASP A 30 -6.14 0.03 13.53
CA ASP A 30 -6.73 -1.09 14.26
C ASP A 30 -5.65 -2.16 14.57
N GLY A 31 -5.89 -2.93 15.62
CA GLY A 31 -5.06 -4.06 16.04
C GLY A 31 -4.13 -3.80 17.22
N LYS A 32 -3.18 -4.72 17.42
CA LYS A 32 -2.22 -4.67 18.53
C LYS A 32 -1.10 -3.67 18.23
N LEU A 33 -0.60 -3.00 19.27
CA LEU A 33 0.69 -2.32 19.22
C LEU A 33 1.76 -3.30 18.70
N ARG A 34 2.51 -2.92 17.66
CA ARG A 34 3.59 -3.72 17.06
C ARG A 34 3.13 -4.96 16.27
N GLY A 35 2.08 -4.82 15.48
CA GLY A 35 1.40 -5.94 14.83
C GLY A 35 1.02 -5.69 13.37
N ASN A 36 1.65 -4.75 12.68
CA ASN A 36 1.32 -4.43 11.28
C ASN A 36 2.55 -4.49 10.36
N VAL A 37 2.34 -4.21 9.06
CA VAL A 37 3.41 -4.25 8.04
C VAL A 37 4.56 -3.27 8.31
N LEU A 38 4.31 -2.12 8.95
CA LEU A 38 5.36 -1.14 9.29
C LEU A 38 6.32 -1.73 10.34
N ASP A 39 5.75 -2.35 11.37
CA ASP A 39 6.52 -3.04 12.41
C ASP A 39 7.30 -4.22 11.84
N ALA A 40 6.66 -4.95 10.92
CA ALA A 40 7.27 -6.08 10.24
C ALA A 40 8.50 -5.63 9.42
N ILE A 41 8.37 -4.56 8.64
CA ILE A 41 9.45 -3.96 7.85
C ILE A 41 10.58 -3.47 8.75
N GLN A 42 10.26 -2.76 9.84
CA GLN A 42 11.27 -2.31 10.81
C GLN A 42 12.07 -3.52 11.34
N ASN A 43 11.39 -4.58 11.76
CA ASN A 43 12.01 -5.77 12.33
C ASN A 43 12.91 -6.50 11.31
N VAL A 44 12.39 -6.82 10.12
CA VAL A 44 13.18 -7.55 9.10
C VAL A 44 14.34 -6.72 8.58
N THR A 45 14.18 -5.40 8.46
CA THR A 45 15.26 -4.50 8.04
C THR A 45 16.38 -4.46 9.07
N SER A 46 16.05 -4.40 10.36
CA SER A 46 17.05 -4.47 11.44
C SER A 46 17.87 -5.76 11.38
N ILE A 47 17.21 -6.90 11.19
CA ILE A 47 17.89 -8.20 11.11
C ILE A 47 18.83 -8.28 9.90
N LEU A 48 18.43 -7.72 8.75
CA LEU A 48 19.27 -7.70 7.55
C LEU A 48 20.45 -6.72 7.69
N ALA A 49 20.26 -5.60 8.38
CA ALA A 49 21.33 -4.67 8.68
C ALA A 49 22.42 -5.32 9.56
N ASP A 50 22.02 -6.05 10.61
CA ASP A 50 22.93 -6.80 11.47
C ASP A 50 23.70 -7.87 10.68
N PHE A 51 23.01 -8.61 9.80
CA PHE A 51 23.63 -9.58 8.91
C PHE A 51 24.67 -8.92 7.99
N ALA A 52 24.33 -7.80 7.35
CA ALA A 52 25.23 -7.06 6.47
C ALA A 52 26.49 -6.56 7.20
N ALA A 53 26.33 -6.07 8.44
CA ALA A 53 27.46 -5.67 9.28
C ALA A 53 28.36 -6.86 9.63
N SER A 54 27.78 -8.02 9.95
CA SER A 54 28.54 -9.25 10.25
C SER A 54 29.32 -9.78 9.03
N MET A 55 28.75 -9.62 7.83
CA MET A 55 29.42 -9.95 6.56
C MET A 55 30.62 -9.04 6.29
N SER A 56 30.50 -7.75 6.59
CA SER A 56 31.61 -6.80 6.44
C SER A 56 32.77 -7.06 7.42
N ALA A 57 32.49 -7.68 8.56
CA ALA A 57 33.49 -8.00 9.59
C ALA A 57 34.15 -9.39 9.40
N SER A 58 33.54 -10.28 8.61
CA SER A 58 34.04 -11.65 8.39
C SER A 58 34.90 -11.76 7.13
N THR A 59 36.15 -12.22 7.26
CA THR A 59 37.03 -12.59 6.14
C THR A 59 36.66 -13.95 5.51
N ARG A 60 35.63 -14.64 6.01
CA ARG A 60 35.16 -15.94 5.48
C ARG A 60 33.80 -15.77 4.80
N GLY A 61 33.79 -16.04 3.49
CA GLY A 61 32.60 -16.00 2.63
C GLY A 61 31.61 -17.11 2.93
N THR A 62 30.83 -16.97 3.99
CA THR A 62 29.63 -17.76 4.22
C THR A 62 28.45 -17.07 3.52
N PHE A 63 28.25 -17.36 2.24
CA PHE A 63 27.22 -16.71 1.41
C PHE A 63 25.80 -17.26 1.61
N ALA A 64 25.59 -18.22 2.51
CA ALA A 64 24.33 -18.98 2.62
C ALA A 64 23.74 -18.95 4.04
N ASP A 65 23.50 -17.76 4.59
CA ASP A 65 22.73 -17.63 5.82
C ASP A 65 21.23 -17.83 5.55
N LYS A 66 20.68 -18.95 6.05
CA LYS A 66 19.26 -19.30 5.88
C LYS A 66 18.33 -18.28 6.53
N ARG A 67 18.71 -17.70 7.67
CA ARG A 67 17.91 -16.69 8.36
C ARG A 67 17.86 -15.41 7.53
N ALA A 68 19.00 -14.92 7.05
CA ALA A 68 19.06 -13.75 6.19
C ALA A 68 18.25 -13.94 4.91
N SER A 69 18.31 -15.13 4.30
CA SER A 69 17.52 -15.47 3.11
C SER A 69 16.01 -15.40 3.37
N GLU A 70 15.52 -16.01 4.46
CA GLU A 70 14.09 -15.96 4.81
C GLU A 70 13.63 -14.54 5.16
N VAL A 71 14.44 -13.79 5.90
CA VAL A 71 14.13 -12.39 6.27
C VAL A 71 14.08 -11.49 5.04
N LEU A 72 14.97 -11.70 4.06
CA LEU A 72 14.94 -10.96 2.79
C LEU A 72 13.65 -11.24 1.99
N LYS A 73 13.19 -12.49 1.96
CA LYS A 73 11.91 -12.84 1.32
C LYS A 73 10.74 -12.10 1.99
N PHE A 74 10.73 -12.03 3.31
CA PHE A 74 9.72 -11.25 4.04
C PHE A 74 9.78 -9.76 3.71
N LEU A 75 10.98 -9.15 3.68
CA LEU A 75 11.11 -7.74 3.32
C LEU A 75 10.55 -7.44 1.93
N ILE A 76 10.94 -8.23 0.92
CA ILE A 76 10.44 -8.08 -0.45
C ILE A 76 8.91 -8.20 -0.49
N HIS A 77 8.37 -9.19 0.22
CA HIS A 77 6.93 -9.42 0.28
C HIS A 77 6.18 -8.23 0.92
N PHE A 78 6.64 -7.75 2.07
CA PHE A 78 6.01 -6.61 2.76
C PHE A 78 6.10 -5.31 1.97
N VAL A 79 7.21 -5.07 1.26
CA VAL A 79 7.29 -3.94 0.33
C VAL A 79 6.25 -4.08 -0.78
N GLY A 80 6.05 -5.27 -1.34
CA GLY A 80 4.97 -5.53 -2.30
C GLY A 80 3.58 -5.24 -1.72
N ASP A 81 3.30 -5.73 -0.51
CA ASP A 81 2.04 -5.51 0.19
C ASP A 81 1.75 -4.02 0.43
N MET A 82 2.77 -3.21 0.78
CA MET A 82 2.59 -1.76 0.95
C MET A 82 2.19 -1.03 -0.34
N HIS A 83 2.54 -1.57 -1.51
CA HIS A 83 2.14 -0.97 -2.79
C HIS A 83 0.70 -1.34 -3.18
N GLN A 84 0.07 -2.28 -2.46
CA GLN A 84 -1.32 -2.66 -2.66
C GLN A 84 -2.22 -1.72 -1.81
N PRO A 85 -3.00 -0.79 -2.41
CA PRO A 85 -3.71 0.24 -1.64
C PRO A 85 -4.76 -0.31 -0.65
N LEU A 86 -5.36 -1.47 -0.96
CA LEU A 86 -6.35 -2.12 -0.11
C LEU A 86 -5.72 -2.84 1.10
N HIS A 87 -4.40 -2.99 1.15
CA HIS A 87 -3.66 -3.41 2.36
C HIS A 87 -3.44 -2.22 3.32
N LEU A 88 -3.76 -0.99 2.92
CA LEU A 88 -3.55 0.22 3.73
C LEU A 88 -4.86 0.85 4.23
N THR A 89 -5.97 0.11 4.17
CA THR A 89 -7.27 0.58 4.62
C THR A 89 -7.95 -0.40 5.56
N GLY A 90 -8.47 0.10 6.69
CA GLY A 90 -9.35 -0.68 7.58
C GLY A 90 -10.77 -0.85 7.02
N ARG A 91 -11.16 -0.07 6.00
CA ARG A 91 -12.53 -0.09 5.45
C ARG A 91 -12.87 -1.47 4.91
N ASP A 92 -14.01 -2.02 5.35
CA ASP A 92 -14.55 -3.30 4.89
C ASP A 92 -13.54 -4.48 4.97
N ARG A 93 -12.58 -4.41 5.90
CA ARG A 93 -11.43 -5.32 6.05
C ARG A 93 -10.52 -5.33 4.83
N GLY A 94 -9.98 -4.18 4.44
CA GLY A 94 -9.25 -4.05 3.18
C GLY A 94 -10.14 -4.38 1.97
N VAL A 95 -11.44 -4.08 2.10
CA VAL A 95 -12.47 -4.31 1.08
C VAL A 95 -12.69 -5.79 0.70
N ASN A 96 -12.25 -6.72 1.56
CA ASN A 96 -12.55 -8.16 1.43
C ASN A 96 -14.04 -8.47 1.60
N SER A 97 -14.78 -7.60 2.30
CA SER A 97 -16.21 -7.77 2.55
C SER A 97 -17.08 -7.31 1.37
N VAL A 98 -16.52 -6.58 0.40
CA VAL A 98 -17.24 -6.09 -0.77
C VAL A 98 -17.21 -7.13 -1.88
N LYS A 99 -18.38 -7.68 -2.22
CA LYS A 99 -18.56 -8.67 -3.28
C LYS A 99 -18.78 -7.99 -4.63
N VAL A 100 -18.15 -8.51 -5.68
CA VAL A 100 -18.23 -7.98 -7.06
C VAL A 100 -18.31 -9.13 -8.06
N SER A 101 -18.90 -8.87 -9.23
CA SER A 101 -18.79 -9.75 -10.40
C SER A 101 -17.68 -9.22 -11.29
N PHE A 102 -16.66 -10.03 -11.57
CA PHE A 102 -15.54 -9.70 -12.44
C PHE A 102 -15.27 -10.86 -13.41
N ASP A 103 -15.26 -10.58 -14.71
CA ASP A 103 -15.10 -11.58 -15.77
C ASP A 103 -16.04 -12.79 -15.63
N GLY A 104 -17.32 -12.51 -15.32
CA GLY A 104 -18.34 -13.53 -15.12
C GLY A 104 -18.21 -14.35 -13.83
N ARG A 105 -17.27 -14.01 -12.93
CA ARG A 105 -17.03 -14.70 -11.66
C ARG A 105 -17.40 -13.81 -10.47
N ASN A 106 -18.06 -14.41 -9.48
CA ASN A 106 -18.30 -13.75 -8.20
C ASN A 106 -17.01 -13.77 -7.36
N MET A 107 -16.48 -12.59 -7.06
CA MET A 107 -15.23 -12.38 -6.32
C MET A 107 -15.44 -11.32 -5.22
N ASN A 108 -14.40 -11.03 -4.45
CA ASN A 108 -14.34 -9.81 -3.64
C ASN A 108 -13.40 -8.79 -4.32
N LEU A 109 -13.60 -7.51 -4.04
CA LEU A 109 -12.84 -6.45 -4.71
C LEU A 109 -11.33 -6.54 -4.44
N HIS A 110 -10.95 -6.95 -3.24
CA HIS A 110 -9.55 -7.15 -2.86
C HIS A 110 -8.86 -8.18 -3.78
N SER A 111 -9.52 -9.30 -4.08
CA SER A 111 -9.01 -10.32 -4.98
C SER A 111 -8.93 -9.86 -6.44
N VAL A 112 -9.85 -9.00 -6.89
CA VAL A 112 -9.79 -8.41 -8.23
C VAL A 112 -8.56 -7.51 -8.37
N TRP A 113 -8.29 -6.67 -7.37
CA TRP A 113 -7.10 -5.82 -7.36
C TRP A 113 -5.80 -6.65 -7.35
N ALA A 114 -5.75 -7.69 -6.52
CA ALA A 114 -4.61 -8.61 -6.50
C ALA A 114 -4.37 -9.28 -7.85
N ALA A 115 -5.43 -9.75 -8.53
CA ALA A 115 -5.33 -10.35 -9.85
C ALA A 115 -4.86 -9.34 -10.91
N ALA A 116 -5.33 -8.09 -10.87
CA ALA A 116 -4.94 -7.05 -11.80
C ALA A 116 -3.44 -6.69 -11.72
N GLN A 117 -2.85 -6.72 -10.52
CA GLN A 117 -1.41 -6.52 -10.35
C GLN A 117 -0.57 -7.64 -10.98
N VAL A 118 -1.03 -8.89 -10.88
CA VAL A 118 -0.32 -10.07 -11.43
C VAL A 118 -0.49 -10.17 -12.94
N ALA A 119 -1.69 -9.91 -13.46
CA ALA A 119 -1.97 -10.05 -14.88
C ALA A 119 -1.28 -8.96 -15.74
N GLY A 120 -0.87 -7.84 -15.11
CA GLY A 120 -0.62 -6.59 -15.83
C GLY A 120 -1.95 -6.08 -16.41
N SER A 121 -2.20 -4.77 -16.32
CA SER A 121 -3.49 -4.16 -16.70
C SER A 121 -4.07 -4.80 -17.97
N PRO A 122 -5.19 -5.57 -17.87
CA PRO A 122 -5.71 -6.28 -19.03
C PRO A 122 -6.09 -5.25 -20.09
N ARG A 123 -5.46 -5.34 -21.28
CA ARG A 123 -5.85 -4.51 -22.42
C ARG A 123 -7.35 -4.74 -22.65
N PRO A 124 -8.18 -3.69 -22.74
CA PRO A 124 -9.57 -3.89 -23.11
C PRO A 124 -9.60 -4.54 -24.49
N THR A 125 -10.17 -5.74 -24.58
CA THR A 125 -10.31 -6.46 -25.84
C THR A 125 -11.21 -5.62 -26.75
N ARG A 126 -10.66 -5.17 -27.89
CA ARG A 126 -11.45 -4.57 -28.98
C ARG A 126 -12.40 -5.65 -29.49
N GLY A 127 -13.69 -5.59 -29.14
CA GLY A 127 -14.65 -6.53 -29.72
C GLY A 127 -16.11 -6.39 -29.29
N SER A 128 -16.42 -5.99 -28.05
CA SER A 128 -17.81 -5.97 -27.57
C SER A 128 -18.36 -4.53 -27.53
N HIS A 129 -19.34 -4.26 -28.40
CA HIS A 129 -20.18 -3.06 -28.37
C HIS A 129 -21.10 -3.09 -27.14
N ALA A 130 -20.52 -2.83 -25.97
CA ALA A 130 -21.18 -2.32 -24.77
C ALA A 130 -20.05 -1.95 -23.81
N PRO A 131 -19.95 -0.69 -23.34
CA PRO A 131 -19.06 -0.43 -22.23
C PRO A 131 -19.50 -1.36 -21.09
N PRO A 132 -18.62 -2.18 -20.50
CA PRO A 132 -18.96 -2.80 -19.24
C PRO A 132 -19.34 -1.63 -18.34
N ARG A 133 -20.56 -1.64 -17.80
CA ARG A 133 -20.89 -0.72 -16.72
C ARG A 133 -19.84 -1.03 -15.67
N HIS A 134 -18.84 -0.15 -15.57
CA HIS A 134 -17.79 -0.27 -14.59
C HIS A 134 -18.51 -0.55 -13.28
N PRO A 135 -18.29 -1.70 -12.61
CA PRO A 135 -18.72 -1.80 -11.23
C PRO A 135 -18.07 -0.59 -10.60
N THR A 136 -18.87 0.38 -10.13
CA THR A 136 -18.45 1.67 -9.60
C THR A 136 -17.05 1.52 -9.07
N LEU A 137 -16.07 1.99 -9.86
CA LEU A 137 -14.67 1.88 -9.50
C LEU A 137 -14.64 2.48 -8.10
N VAL A 138 -14.49 1.63 -7.09
CA VAL A 138 -14.04 2.10 -5.79
C VAL A 138 -12.68 2.65 -6.14
N HIS A 139 -12.64 3.94 -6.42
CA HIS A 139 -11.43 4.59 -6.84
C HIS A 139 -10.45 4.33 -5.70
N SER A 140 -9.44 3.52 -5.99
CA SER A 140 -8.24 3.43 -5.16
C SER A 140 -7.54 4.79 -5.06
N SER A 141 -7.91 5.72 -5.95
CA SER A 141 -7.61 7.14 -5.85
C SER A 141 -8.60 7.83 -4.90
N CYS A 142 -8.08 8.28 -3.78
CA CYS A 142 -8.70 9.35 -3.01
C CYS A 142 -9.03 10.50 -3.96
N SER A 143 -10.26 11.00 -3.90
CA SER A 143 -10.53 12.29 -4.51
C SER A 143 -9.53 13.27 -3.89
N ARG A 144 -8.82 14.07 -4.71
CA ARG A 144 -7.97 15.13 -4.16
C ARG A 144 -8.80 15.88 -3.11
N PRO A 145 -8.29 16.13 -1.89
CA PRO A 145 -9.02 16.98 -0.98
C PRO A 145 -9.28 18.29 -1.74
N HIS A 146 -10.54 18.69 -1.86
CA HIS A 146 -10.86 20.06 -2.20
C HIS A 146 -10.25 20.91 -1.08
N GLY A 147 -9.02 21.34 -1.28
CA GLY A 147 -8.38 22.30 -0.40
C GLY A 147 -9.26 23.56 -0.37
N PRO A 148 -9.27 24.30 0.75
CA PRO A 148 -9.89 25.61 0.74
C PRO A 148 -9.26 26.42 -0.39
N THR A 149 -10.09 27.02 -1.23
CA THR A 149 -9.67 28.00 -2.25
C THR A 149 -8.68 28.96 -1.58
N GLN A 150 -7.39 28.85 -1.90
CA GLN A 150 -6.42 29.84 -1.48
C GLN A 150 -6.80 31.15 -2.18
N PRO A 151 -6.95 32.27 -1.45
CA PRO A 151 -7.05 33.56 -2.11
C PRO A 151 -5.74 33.79 -2.88
N GLU A 152 -5.84 34.20 -4.14
CA GLU A 152 -4.72 34.53 -5.01
C GLU A 152 -3.72 35.43 -4.27
N ALA A 153 -2.54 34.89 -3.99
CA ALA A 153 -1.42 35.68 -3.50
C ALA A 153 -1.01 36.65 -4.62
N GLN A 154 -1.42 37.90 -4.48
CA GLN A 154 -0.99 39.01 -5.33
C GLN A 154 0.54 39.04 -5.39
N ALA A 155 1.07 38.92 -6.60
CA ALA A 155 2.49 39.01 -6.91
C ALA A 155 3.10 40.28 -6.31
N HIS A 156 3.89 40.13 -5.25
CA HIS A 156 4.68 41.23 -4.70
C HIS A 156 5.82 41.54 -5.66
N ASN A 157 5.73 42.74 -6.22
CA ASN A 157 6.66 43.36 -7.14
C ASN A 157 8.05 43.49 -6.48
N ARG A 158 9.08 42.84 -7.04
CA ARG A 158 10.46 43.02 -6.58
C ARG A 158 10.98 44.38 -7.01
N THR A 159 10.99 45.36 -6.10
CA THR A 159 11.85 46.54 -6.23
C THR A 159 13.28 46.19 -5.82
N LYS A 160 14.22 46.34 -6.76
CA LYS A 160 15.68 46.32 -6.51
C LYS A 160 16.05 47.43 -5.51
N PRO A 161 17.00 47.22 -4.58
CA PRO A 161 17.64 48.33 -3.91
C PRO A 161 18.68 48.96 -4.84
N ASN A 162 18.62 50.29 -4.92
CA ASN A 162 19.64 51.13 -5.51
C ASN A 162 20.33 51.88 -4.35
N ARG A 163 21.66 52.01 -4.45
CA ARG A 163 22.63 52.59 -3.48
C ARG A 163 23.08 51.71 -2.32
#